data_AF-A0A7C6QDX6-F1
#
_entry.id   AF-A0A7C6QDX6-F1
#
_cell.length_a   1.000
_cell.length_b   1.000
_cell.length_c   1.000
_cell.angle_alpha   90.00
_cell.angle_beta   90.00
_cell.angle_gamma   90.00
#
_symmetry.space_group_name_H-M   'P 1'
#
loop_
_entity.id
_entity.type
_entity.pdbx_description
1 polymer ?
#
loop_
_entity_poly.entity_id
_entity_poly.type
_entity_poly.pdbx_seq_one_letter_code
_entity_poly.pdbx_strand_id
1 'polypeptide(L)'
;MGIIRLAIPLKMPYDKILEAMSYAFFFKATDENGNRSEQDIIFEEYLSHGLDYTLQKVCGMDPVYDRELTEEVKKFINTGIN
;
A
#
# COMPACT_ATOMS: atom_id res chain seq x y z
N MET A 1 -0.68 -2.36 -8.38
CA MET A 1 0.41 -1.68 -9.10
C MET A 1 0.29 -1.64 -10.63
N GLY A 2 -0.11 -2.72 -11.32
CA GLY A 2 -0.16 -2.73 -12.79
C GLY A 2 -0.93 -1.58 -13.44
N ILE A 3 -2.12 -1.25 -12.91
CA ILE A 3 -2.94 -0.14 -13.44
C ILE A 3 -2.28 1.23 -13.24
N ILE A 4 -1.59 1.44 -12.11
CA ILE A 4 -0.89 2.69 -11.81
C ILE A 4 0.31 2.84 -12.75
N ARG A 5 1.11 1.78 -12.92
CA ARG A 5 2.23 1.77 -13.86
C ARG A 5 1.80 2.00 -15.31
N LEU A 6 0.60 1.56 -15.69
CA LEU A 6 0.02 1.84 -17.00
C LEU A 6 -0.40 3.32 -17.15
N ALA A 7 -0.96 3.92 -16.09
CA ALA A 7 -1.44 5.30 -16.11
C ALA A 7 -0.31 6.33 -16.29
N ILE A 8 0.88 6.08 -15.71
CA ILE A 8 2.05 6.98 -15.76
C ILE A 8 2.45 7.36 -17.19
N PRO A 9 2.82 6.42 -18.10
CA PRO A 9 3.25 6.78 -19.46
C PRO A 9 2.10 7.36 -20.30
N LEU A 10 0.84 7.04 -19.97
CA LEU A 10 -0.35 7.58 -20.61
C LEU A 10 -0.75 8.96 -20.10
N LYS A 11 -0.02 9.50 -19.10
CA LYS A 11 -0.33 10.78 -18.43
C LYS A 11 -1.75 10.82 -17.86
N MET A 12 -2.23 9.67 -17.38
CA MET A 12 -3.55 9.56 -16.75
C MET A 12 -3.44 9.76 -15.24
N PRO A 13 -4.44 10.39 -14.61
CA PRO A 13 -4.47 10.52 -13.16
C PRO A 13 -4.57 9.14 -12.49
N TYR A 14 -3.76 8.93 -11.45
CA TYR A 14 -3.73 7.71 -10.65
C TYR A 14 -3.72 7.98 -9.14
N ASP A 15 -3.68 9.26 -8.74
CA ASP A 15 -3.60 9.75 -7.37
C ASP A 15 -4.67 9.12 -6.48
N LYS A 16 -5.94 9.10 -6.91
CA LYS A 16 -7.04 8.48 -6.14
C LYS A 16 -6.92 6.97 -6.00
N ILE A 17 -6.31 6.29 -6.99
CA ILE A 17 -6.05 4.85 -6.90
C ILE A 17 -4.96 4.59 -5.87
N LEU A 18 -3.91 5.42 -5.87
CA LEU A 18 -2.80 5.34 -4.93
C LEU A 18 -3.24 5.66 -3.50
N GLU A 19 -4.06 6.70 -3.33
CA GLU A 19 -4.68 7.07 -2.05
C GLU A 19 -5.60 5.96 -1.54
N ALA A 20 -6.51 5.44 -2.38
CA ALA A 20 -7.39 4.35 -1.97
C ALA A 20 -6.62 3.09 -1.53
N MET A 21 -5.53 2.76 -2.25
CA MET A 21 -4.65 1.66 -1.86
C MET A 21 -3.98 1.90 -0.51
N SER A 22 -3.60 3.14 -0.19
CA SER A 22 -2.93 3.47 1.07
C SER A 22 -3.80 3.16 2.31
N TYR A 23 -5.13 3.23 2.19
CA TYR A 23 -6.02 2.88 3.31
C TYR A 23 -5.96 1.41 3.72
N ALA A 24 -5.51 0.52 2.83
CA ALA A 24 -5.31 -0.90 3.18
C ALA A 24 -4.28 -1.09 4.31
N PHE A 25 -3.32 -0.16 4.46
CA PHE A 25 -2.32 -0.21 5.53
C PHE A 25 -2.91 -0.01 6.94
N PHE A 26 -4.16 0.44 7.04
CA PHE A 26 -4.88 0.67 8.29
C PHE A 26 -6.04 -0.31 8.50
N PHE A 27 -6.21 -1.27 7.59
CA PHE A 27 -7.31 -2.22 7.64
C PHE A 27 -7.14 -3.21 8.80
N LYS A 28 -8.14 -3.27 9.68
CA LYS A 28 -8.16 -4.14 10.88
C LYS A 28 -9.55 -4.69 11.16
N ALA A 29 -10.31 -5.00 10.10
CA ALA A 29 -11.65 -5.53 10.27
C ALA A 29 -11.63 -6.91 10.91
N THR A 30 -12.72 -7.23 11.62
CA THR A 30 -12.98 -8.56 12.17
C THR A 30 -14.25 -9.14 11.56
N ASP A 31 -14.33 -10.45 11.46
CA ASP A 31 -15.57 -11.17 11.17
C ASP A 31 -16.59 -11.04 12.33
N GLU A 32 -17.76 -11.67 12.16
CA GLU A 32 -18.83 -11.67 13.16
C GLU A 32 -18.44 -12.34 14.49
N ASN A 33 -17.38 -13.15 14.49
CA ASN A 33 -16.85 -13.84 15.65
C ASN A 33 -15.69 -13.07 16.32
N GLY A 34 -15.31 -11.90 15.78
CA GLY A 34 -14.19 -11.10 16.26
C GLY A 34 -12.82 -11.58 15.77
N ASN A 35 -12.77 -12.51 14.81
CA ASN A 35 -11.52 -12.98 14.23
C ASN A 35 -11.08 -12.07 13.10
N ARG A 36 -9.76 -11.84 13.01
CA ARG A 36 -9.16 -11.18 11.86
C ARG A 36 -8.89 -12.18 10.75
N SER A 37 -8.90 -11.70 9.51
CA SER A 37 -8.44 -12.46 8.36
C SER A 37 -6.96 -12.87 8.53
N GLU A 38 -6.62 -14.10 8.15
CA GLU A 38 -5.23 -14.57 8.10
C GLU A 38 -4.37 -13.68 7.19
N GLN A 39 -4.94 -13.17 6.10
CA GLN A 39 -4.20 -12.28 5.19
C GLN A 39 -3.86 -10.95 5.86
N ASP A 40 -4.74 -10.42 6.72
CA ASP A 40 -4.48 -9.19 7.48
C ASP A 40 -3.39 -9.43 8.55
N ILE A 41 -3.36 -10.62 9.15
CA ILE A 41 -2.29 -11.01 10.09
C ILE A 41 -0.93 -11.09 9.38
N ILE A 42 -0.88 -11.76 8.23
CA ILE A 42 0.33 -11.84 7.41
C ILE A 42 0.76 -10.43 6.98
N PHE A 43 -0.16 -9.59 6.55
CA PHE A 43 0.15 -8.22 6.14
C PHE A 43 0.78 -7.40 7.28
N GLU A 44 0.25 -7.51 8.51
CA GLU A 44 0.84 -6.84 9.67
C GLU A 44 2.25 -7.36 10.02
N GLU A 45 2.51 -8.66 9.81
CA GLU A 45 3.86 -9.21 9.95
C GLU A 45 4.83 -8.55 8.96
N TYR A 46 4.46 -8.41 7.69
CA TYR A 46 5.27 -7.66 6.72
C TYR A 46 5.45 -6.20 7.17
N LEU A 47 4.38 -5.55 7.64
CA LEU A 47 4.42 -4.17 8.10
C LEU A 47 5.34 -3.96 9.31
N SER A 48 5.46 -4.95 10.18
CA SER A 48 6.38 -4.92 11.33
C SER A 48 7.86 -4.85 10.92
N HIS A 49 8.20 -5.29 9.71
CA HIS A 49 9.55 -5.18 9.12
C HIS A 49 9.79 -3.80 8.47
N GLY A 50 8.78 -2.92 8.47
CA GLY A 50 8.86 -1.57 7.96
C GLY A 50 8.08 -1.36 6.66
N LEU A 51 7.77 -0.09 6.41
CA LEU A 51 6.94 0.32 5.28
C LEU A 51 7.59 0.02 3.92
N ASP A 52 8.89 0.30 3.77
CA ASP A 52 9.64 0.01 2.54
C ASP A 52 9.66 -1.48 2.21
N TYR A 53 9.89 -2.32 3.23
CA TYR A 53 9.86 -3.77 3.08
C TYR A 53 8.50 -4.25 2.60
N THR A 54 7.43 -3.70 3.18
CA THR A 54 6.04 -4.07 2.83
C THR A 54 5.68 -3.65 1.41
N LEU A 55 5.99 -2.39 1.04
CA LEU A 55 5.75 -1.89 -0.32
C LEU A 55 6.49 -2.71 -1.36
N GLN A 56 7.71 -3.15 -1.05
CA GLN A 56 8.47 -4.03 -1.94
C GLN A 56 7.87 -5.44 -2.03
N LYS A 57 7.63 -6.09 -0.88
CA LYS A 57 7.29 -7.53 -0.83
C LYS A 57 5.82 -7.82 -1.11
N VAL A 58 4.92 -6.96 -0.65
CA VAL A 58 3.48 -7.15 -0.80
C VAL A 58 2.95 -6.39 -2.01
N CYS A 59 3.28 -5.10 -2.14
CA CYS A 59 2.79 -4.30 -3.26
C CYS A 59 3.61 -4.51 -4.54
N GLY A 60 4.78 -5.15 -4.46
CA GLY A 60 5.64 -5.43 -5.61
C GLY A 60 6.27 -4.16 -6.20
N MET A 61 6.46 -3.12 -5.39
CA MET A 61 7.10 -1.87 -5.81
C MET A 61 8.62 -2.06 -5.85
N ASP A 62 9.20 -1.85 -7.02
CA ASP A 62 10.64 -1.94 -7.19
C ASP A 62 11.31 -0.68 -6.59
N PRO A 63 12.33 -0.84 -5.71
CA PRO A 63 12.94 0.28 -5.01
C PRO A 63 13.72 1.24 -5.93
N VAL A 64 14.05 0.81 -7.15
CA VAL A 64 14.75 1.62 -8.15
C VAL A 64 13.75 2.21 -9.14
N TYR A 65 12.92 1.39 -9.78
CA TYR A 65 12.02 1.82 -10.85
C TYR A 65 10.79 2.56 -10.33
N ASP A 66 10.28 2.19 -9.15
CA ASP A 66 9.08 2.81 -8.57
C ASP A 66 9.44 3.77 -7.42
N ARG A 67 10.66 4.32 -7.39
CA ARG A 67 11.12 5.19 -6.30
C ARG A 67 10.18 6.38 -6.07
N GLU A 68 9.81 7.10 -7.14
CA GLU A 68 8.91 8.27 -7.02
C GLU A 68 7.54 7.87 -6.50
N LEU A 69 6.99 6.77 -7.04
CA LEU A 69 5.69 6.24 -6.65
C LEU A 69 5.67 5.74 -5.20
N THR A 70 6.80 5.19 -4.74
CA THR A 70 7.02 4.77 -3.34
C THR A 70 6.96 5.97 -2.41
N GLU A 71 7.59 7.09 -2.79
CA GLU A 71 7.53 8.32 -1.99
C GLU A 71 6.14 8.96 -2.02
N GLU A 72 5.40 8.85 -3.13
CA GLU A 72 4.01 9.32 -3.20
C GLU A 72 3.07 8.54 -2.29
N VAL A 73 3.11 7.21 -2.30
CA VAL A 73 2.25 6.40 -1.43
C VAL A 73 2.57 6.62 0.05
N LYS A 74 3.84 6.78 0.40
CA LYS A 74 4.27 7.11 1.78
C LYS A 74 3.65 8.40 2.29
N LYS A 75 3.42 9.41 1.43
CA LYS A 75 2.76 10.66 1.84
C LYS A 75 1.32 10.39 2.29
N PHE A 76 0.57 9.59 1.53
CA PHE A 76 -0.79 9.21 1.90
C PHE A 76 -0.82 8.39 3.20
N ILE A 77 0.08 7.40 3.33
CA ILE A 77 0.18 6.57 4.54
C ILE A 77 0.54 7.44 5.76
N ASN A 78 1.56 8.29 5.66
CA ASN A 78 1.97 9.14 6.79
C ASN A 78 0.93 10.20 7.16
N THR A 79 0.11 10.65 6.21
CA THR A 79 -0.97 11.61 6.47
C THR A 79 -2.14 10.96 7.21
N GLY A 80 -2.40 9.66 6.99
CA GLY A 80 -3.41 8.87 7.69
C GLY A 80 -3.06 8.48 9.13
N ILE A 81 -1.87 8.86 9.64
CA ILE A 81 -1.40 8.58 11.02
C ILE A 81 -1.77 9.72 12.01
N ASN A 82 -2.36 10.84 11.54
CA ASN A 82 -2.78 11.96 12.40
C ASN A 82 -4.20 11.79 12.97
#